data_AF-A0A7V3NAR5-F1
#
_entry.id   AF-A0A7V3NAR5-F1
#
_cell.length_a   1.000
_cell.length_b   1.000
_cell.length_c   1.000
_cell.angle_alpha   90.00
_cell.angle_beta   90.00
_cell.angle_gamma   90.00
#
_symmetry.space_group_name_H-M   'P 1'
#
loop_
_entity.id
_entity.type
_entity.pdbx_description
1 polymer ?
#
loop_
_entity_poly.entity_id
_entity_poly.type
_entity_poly.pdbx_seq_one_letter_code
_entity_poly.pdbx_strand_id
1 'polypeptide(L)'
;MDCAGKLLEATVAPPGAGRFRPVQALGWGMACLLLGIAAAASALAVQRIFAPLGLFPLLAGVVLGGLLVVLMRAGHVGHRPTLVVGAALAVVATVVGQHFLSYRQAVRAANAGRGPWVAALFPEHVPPQSFAQFLREEARHGRPVGPLTASGLWAWFTWALDALLLATPAMVLVVVSARLPYCDRCGSWY
;
A
#
# COMPACT_ATOMS: atom_id res chain seq x y z
N MET A 1 -3.57 36.74 -45.61
CA MET A 1 -2.84 35.63 -44.96
C MET A 1 -3.16 35.70 -43.47
N ASP A 2 -4.43 35.50 -43.11
CA ASP A 2 -5.00 36.04 -41.85
C ASP A 2 -5.60 34.97 -40.93
N CYS A 3 -5.15 33.72 -41.04
CA CYS A 3 -5.59 32.64 -40.13
C CYS A 3 -4.54 32.23 -39.09
N ALA A 4 -3.36 32.86 -39.05
CA ALA A 4 -2.31 32.54 -38.09
C ALA A 4 -2.46 33.27 -36.74
N GLY A 5 -3.29 34.32 -36.67
CA GLY A 5 -3.39 35.19 -35.48
C GLY A 5 -4.37 34.75 -34.39
N LYS A 6 -5.29 33.81 -34.65
CA LYS A 6 -6.36 33.45 -33.70
C LYS A 6 -6.09 32.21 -32.83
N LEU A 7 -4.93 31.57 -32.98
CA LEU A 7 -4.57 30.39 -32.16
C LEU A 7 -3.83 30.74 -30.86
N LEU A 8 -3.46 32.01 -30.63
CA LEU A 8 -2.68 32.41 -29.45
C LEU A 8 -3.53 32.97 -28.30
N GLU A 9 -4.83 33.18 -28.50
CA GLU A 9 -5.76 33.71 -27.48
C GLU A 9 -6.94 32.78 -27.19
N ALA A 10 -6.84 31.50 -27.56
CA ALA A 10 -7.61 30.52 -26.83
C ALA A 10 -7.02 30.50 -25.41
N THR A 11 -7.61 31.28 -24.52
CA THR A 11 -7.43 31.18 -23.08
C THR A 11 -7.66 29.71 -22.73
N VAL A 12 -6.56 28.95 -22.71
CA VAL A 12 -6.57 27.53 -22.36
C VAL A 12 -7.06 27.53 -20.93
N ALA A 13 -8.35 27.23 -20.77
CA ALA A 13 -8.97 27.12 -19.47
C ALA A 13 -8.03 26.26 -18.62
N PRO A 14 -7.67 26.73 -17.40
CA PRO A 14 -6.69 26.04 -16.59
C PRO A 14 -7.11 24.57 -16.49
N PRO A 15 -6.17 23.61 -16.68
CA PRO A 15 -6.50 22.19 -16.69
C PRO A 15 -7.32 21.85 -15.43
N GLY A 16 -8.61 21.64 -15.64
CA GLY A 16 -9.57 21.36 -14.58
C GLY A 16 -9.36 19.97 -14.03
N ALA A 17 -9.74 19.75 -12.77
CA ALA A 17 -9.82 18.40 -12.24
C ALA A 17 -10.77 17.55 -13.11
N GLY A 18 -10.39 16.32 -13.45
CA GLY A 18 -11.24 15.42 -14.23
C GLY A 18 -12.57 15.18 -13.51
N ARG A 19 -13.66 14.99 -14.27
CA ARG A 19 -14.99 14.77 -13.68
C ARG A 19 -15.05 13.43 -12.94
N PHE A 20 -15.83 13.38 -11.87
CA PHE A 20 -16.09 12.12 -11.18
C PHE A 20 -16.88 11.15 -12.08
N ARG A 21 -16.39 9.91 -12.20
CA ARG A 21 -17.03 8.83 -12.97
C ARG A 21 -17.11 7.59 -12.07
N PRO A 22 -18.31 7.17 -11.61
CA PRO A 22 -18.44 6.14 -10.56
C PRO A 22 -17.88 4.78 -10.99
N VAL A 23 -18.10 4.37 -12.24
CA VAL A 23 -17.57 3.10 -12.79
C VAL A 23 -16.05 3.10 -12.77
N GLN A 24 -15.44 4.22 -13.18
CA GLN A 24 -13.99 4.38 -13.16
C GLN A 24 -13.44 4.42 -11.73
N ALA A 25 -14.14 5.06 -10.81
CA ALA A 25 -13.78 5.08 -9.39
C ALA A 25 -13.81 3.68 -8.75
N LEU A 26 -14.82 2.87 -9.09
CA LEU A 26 -14.93 1.48 -8.62
C LEU A 26 -13.79 0.62 -9.20
N GLY A 27 -13.56 0.70 -10.52
CA GLY A 27 -12.48 -0.03 -11.18
C GLY A 27 -11.10 0.34 -10.62
N TRP A 28 -10.86 1.64 -10.42
CA TRP A 28 -9.67 2.17 -9.79
C TRP A 28 -9.49 1.66 -8.35
N GLY A 29 -10.55 1.74 -7.53
CA GLY A 29 -10.52 1.27 -6.14
C GLY A 29 -10.19 -0.22 -6.04
N MET A 30 -10.82 -1.05 -6.88
CA MET A 30 -10.56 -2.49 -6.92
C MET A 30 -9.13 -2.79 -7.37
N ALA A 31 -8.63 -2.12 -8.41
CA ALA A 31 -7.25 -2.28 -8.87
C ALA A 31 -6.22 -1.85 -7.81
N CYS A 32 -6.47 -0.75 -7.09
CA CYS A 32 -5.64 -0.30 -5.98
C CYS A 32 -5.61 -1.31 -4.83
N LEU A 33 -6.76 -1.89 -4.48
CA LEU A 33 -6.87 -2.92 -3.45
C LEU A 33 -6.06 -4.17 -3.82
N LEU A 34 -6.23 -4.66 -5.05
CA LEU A 34 -5.48 -5.83 -5.55
C LEU A 34 -3.97 -5.55 -5.60
N LEU A 35 -3.58 -4.38 -6.06
CA LEU A 35 -2.18 -3.95 -6.09
C LEU A 35 -1.59 -3.90 -4.68
N GLY A 36 -2.32 -3.36 -3.70
CA GLY A 36 -1.88 -3.34 -2.30
C GLY A 36 -1.72 -4.73 -1.69
N ILE A 37 -2.64 -5.65 -1.98
CA ILE A 37 -2.53 -7.06 -1.55
C ILE A 37 -1.31 -7.74 -2.19
N ALA A 38 -1.07 -7.50 -3.49
CA ALA A 38 0.10 -8.02 -4.20
C ALA A 38 1.42 -7.45 -3.63
N ALA A 39 1.44 -6.16 -3.31
CA ALA A 39 2.57 -5.50 -2.66
C ALA A 39 2.82 -6.09 -1.26
N ALA A 40 1.78 -6.33 -0.46
CA ALA A 40 1.89 -6.99 0.85
C ALA A 40 2.53 -8.38 0.75
N ALA A 41 2.07 -9.21 -0.20
CA ALA A 41 2.60 -10.55 -0.41
C ALA A 41 4.08 -10.51 -0.86
N SER A 42 4.41 -9.59 -1.76
CA SER A 42 5.78 -9.38 -2.24
C SER A 42 6.68 -8.89 -1.11
N ALA A 43 6.22 -7.94 -0.30
CA ALA A 43 6.96 -7.42 0.83
C ALA A 43 7.30 -8.51 1.85
N LEU A 44 6.33 -9.37 2.16
CA LEU A 44 6.53 -10.51 3.06
C LEU A 44 7.53 -11.53 2.50
N ALA A 45 7.56 -11.74 1.17
CA ALA A 45 8.54 -12.61 0.54
C ALA A 45 9.96 -12.02 0.65
N VAL A 46 10.12 -10.72 0.40
CA VAL A 46 11.43 -10.04 0.44
C VAL A 46 11.97 -9.93 1.88
N GLN A 47 11.12 -9.65 2.86
CA GLN A 47 11.51 -9.55 4.27
C GLN A 47 12.21 -10.80 4.82
N ARG A 48 11.98 -11.97 4.22
CA ARG A 48 12.65 -13.23 4.60
C ARG A 48 14.12 -13.30 4.19
N ILE A 49 14.50 -12.53 3.18
CA ILE A 49 15.85 -12.51 2.62
C ILE A 49 16.61 -11.27 3.15
N PHE A 50 15.95 -10.11 3.12
CA PHE A 50 16.59 -8.84 3.39
C PHE A 50 15.58 -7.80 3.91
N ALA A 51 15.78 -7.31 5.14
CA ALA A 51 14.89 -6.36 5.79
C ALA A 51 15.67 -5.23 6.50
N PRO A 52 16.37 -4.36 5.76
CA PRO A 52 16.96 -3.16 6.36
C PRO A 52 15.84 -2.26 6.87
N LEU A 53 15.83 -2.04 8.18
CA LEU A 53 14.82 -1.23 8.86
C LEU A 53 14.83 0.19 8.31
N GLY A 54 13.65 0.77 8.13
CA GLY A 54 13.46 2.10 7.56
C GLY A 54 13.64 2.18 6.04
N LEU A 55 14.73 1.63 5.48
CA LEU A 55 14.99 1.68 4.04
C LEU A 55 14.00 0.81 3.25
N PHE A 56 13.71 -0.39 3.75
CA PHE A 56 12.77 -1.31 3.10
C PHE A 56 11.37 -0.71 2.90
N PRO A 57 10.66 -0.21 3.95
CA PRO A 57 9.31 0.36 3.77
C PRO A 57 9.33 1.60 2.86
N LEU A 58 10.40 2.41 2.92
CA LEU A 58 10.56 3.56 2.03
C LEU A 58 10.62 3.13 0.55
N LEU A 59 11.47 2.14 0.22
CA LEU A 59 11.59 1.60 -1.14
C LEU A 59 10.29 0.94 -1.61
N ALA A 60 9.64 0.16 -0.74
CA ALA A 60 8.34 -0.44 -1.03
C ALA A 60 7.29 0.63 -1.35
N GLY A 61 7.29 1.74 -0.61
CA GLY A 61 6.41 2.88 -0.86
C GLY A 61 6.70 3.59 -2.19
N VAL A 62 7.97 3.76 -2.57
CA VAL A 62 8.35 4.30 -3.89
C VAL A 62 7.86 3.39 -5.02
N VAL A 63 8.09 2.08 -4.91
CA VAL A 63 7.63 1.10 -5.90
C VAL A 63 6.11 1.10 -6.01
N LEU A 64 5.40 1.04 -4.88
CA LEU A 64 3.94 1.08 -4.85
C LEU A 64 3.40 2.38 -5.48
N GLY A 65 3.97 3.53 -5.12
CA GLY A 65 3.61 4.82 -5.70
C GLY A 65 3.84 4.88 -7.21
N GLY A 66 4.98 4.37 -7.69
CA GLY A 66 5.27 4.28 -9.12
C GLY A 66 4.25 3.40 -9.86
N LEU A 67 3.91 2.23 -9.30
CA LEU A 67 2.89 1.35 -9.87
C LEU A 67 1.50 2.00 -9.86
N LEU A 68 1.14 2.73 -8.81
CA LEU A 68 -0.11 3.51 -8.76
C LEU A 68 -0.13 4.62 -9.83
N VAL A 69 1.00 5.29 -10.09
CA VAL A 69 1.11 6.28 -11.16
C VAL A 69 0.92 5.62 -12.53
N VAL A 70 1.55 4.47 -12.77
CA VAL A 70 1.35 3.70 -14.02
C VAL A 70 -0.12 3.30 -14.18
N LEU A 71 -0.73 2.78 -13.11
CA LEU A 71 -2.14 2.39 -13.10
C LEU A 71 -3.07 3.59 -13.34
N MET A 72 -2.76 4.75 -12.76
CA MET A 72 -3.50 6.00 -12.94
C MET A 72 -3.49 6.43 -14.41
N ARG A 73 -2.32 6.33 -15.06
CA ARG A 73 -2.16 6.69 -16.47
C ARG A 73 -2.87 5.69 -17.37
N ALA A 74 -2.71 4.39 -17.13
CA ALA A 74 -3.35 3.32 -17.91
C ALA A 74 -4.88 3.28 -17.73
N GLY A 75 -5.38 3.56 -16.53
CA GLY A 75 -6.80 3.63 -16.23
C GLY A 75 -7.46 4.96 -16.57
N HIS A 76 -6.69 5.94 -17.08
CA HIS A 76 -7.16 7.26 -17.48
C HIS A 76 -7.94 8.01 -16.38
N VAL A 77 -7.58 7.82 -15.11
CA VAL A 77 -8.36 8.32 -13.96
C VAL A 77 -7.98 9.77 -13.62
N GLY A 78 -8.73 10.77 -14.09
CA GLY A 78 -8.36 12.18 -13.87
C GLY A 78 -8.91 12.87 -12.61
N HIS A 79 -9.85 12.24 -11.88
CA HIS A 79 -10.48 12.86 -10.71
C HIS A 79 -9.57 12.75 -9.47
N ARG A 80 -8.99 13.87 -9.04
CA ARG A 80 -7.95 13.92 -7.98
C ARG A 80 -8.37 13.25 -6.66
N PRO A 81 -9.57 13.49 -6.09
CA PRO A 81 -9.99 12.80 -4.87
C PRO A 81 -10.04 11.28 -5.03
N THR A 82 -10.47 10.78 -6.19
CA THR A 82 -10.52 9.33 -6.48
C THR A 82 -9.11 8.72 -6.48
N LEU A 83 -8.14 9.43 -7.05
CA LEU A 83 -6.73 9.01 -7.04
C LEU A 83 -6.18 8.90 -5.63
N VAL A 84 -6.38 9.94 -4.81
CA VAL A 84 -5.90 9.99 -3.43
C VAL A 84 -6.55 8.89 -2.58
N VAL A 85 -7.87 8.69 -2.71
CA VAL A 85 -8.59 7.64 -1.98
C VAL A 85 -8.11 6.26 -2.38
N GLY A 86 -7.92 5.99 -3.68
CA GLY A 86 -7.40 4.70 -4.14
C GLY A 86 -5.96 4.45 -3.69
N ALA A 87 -5.10 5.48 -3.72
CA ALA A 87 -3.74 5.37 -3.20
C ALA A 87 -3.71 5.07 -1.69
N ALA A 88 -4.54 5.76 -0.90
CA ALA A 88 -4.70 5.48 0.52
C ALA A 88 -5.22 4.06 0.76
N LEU A 89 -6.19 3.60 -0.04
CA LEU A 89 -6.70 2.22 0.02
C LEU A 89 -5.60 1.19 -0.27
N ALA A 90 -4.76 1.41 -1.29
CA ALA A 90 -3.63 0.54 -1.61
C ALA A 90 -2.61 0.48 -0.46
N VAL A 91 -2.29 1.62 0.15
CA VAL A 91 -1.41 1.70 1.33
C VAL A 91 -1.98 0.91 2.50
N VAL A 92 -3.25 1.13 2.86
CA VAL A 92 -3.93 0.39 3.94
C VAL A 92 -3.95 -1.10 3.66
N ALA A 93 -4.31 -1.49 2.43
CA ALA A 93 -4.29 -2.89 2.01
C ALA A 93 -2.90 -3.52 2.08
N THR A 94 -1.85 -2.75 1.77
CA THR A 94 -0.46 -3.21 1.87
C THR A 94 -0.07 -3.46 3.33
N VAL A 95 -0.29 -2.48 4.21
CA VAL A 95 0.08 -2.57 5.63
C VAL A 95 -0.72 -3.67 6.34
N VAL A 96 -2.05 -3.63 6.25
CA VAL A 96 -2.92 -4.64 6.89
C VAL A 96 -2.70 -6.01 6.26
N GLY A 97 -2.54 -6.07 4.93
CA GLY A 97 -2.28 -7.30 4.20
C GLY A 97 -0.99 -7.98 4.66
N GLN A 98 0.09 -7.21 4.88
CA GLN A 98 1.36 -7.77 5.34
C GLN A 98 1.18 -8.47 6.69
N HIS A 99 0.58 -7.77 7.67
CA HIS A 99 0.31 -8.35 8.99
C HIS A 99 -0.64 -9.55 8.92
N PHE A 100 -1.69 -9.48 8.10
CA PHE A 100 -2.65 -10.57 7.96
C PHE A 100 -2.01 -11.81 7.31
N LEU A 101 -1.16 -11.63 6.31
CA LEU A 101 -0.44 -12.74 5.69
C LEU A 101 0.57 -13.36 6.66
N SER A 102 1.28 -12.57 7.48
CA SER A 102 2.13 -13.08 8.56
C SER A 102 1.32 -13.89 9.57
N TYR A 103 0.15 -13.41 9.99
CA TYR A 103 -0.78 -14.16 10.83
C TYR A 103 -1.16 -15.50 10.19
N ARG A 104 -1.53 -15.51 8.91
CA ARG A 104 -1.89 -16.75 8.19
C ARG A 104 -0.72 -17.72 8.10
N GLN A 105 0.51 -17.23 7.95
CA GLN A 105 1.72 -18.05 7.96
C GLN A 105 1.97 -18.64 9.35
N ALA A 106 1.84 -17.85 10.42
CA ALA A 106 1.99 -18.31 11.80
C ALA A 106 0.98 -19.42 12.13
N VAL A 107 -0.30 -19.24 11.77
CA VAL A 107 -1.34 -20.27 11.96
C VAL A 107 -1.03 -21.53 11.16
N ARG A 108 -0.59 -21.41 9.90
CA ARG A 108 -0.21 -22.56 9.08
C ARG A 108 0.98 -23.31 9.67
N ALA A 109 2.01 -22.61 10.11
CA ALA A 109 3.19 -23.21 10.73
C ALA A 109 2.84 -23.94 12.04
N ALA A 110 2.04 -23.30 12.89
CA ALA A 110 1.56 -23.88 14.15
C ALA A 110 0.68 -25.13 13.94
N ASN A 111 -0.01 -25.25 12.79
CA ASN A 111 -0.80 -26.43 12.45
C ASN A 111 0.04 -27.51 11.76
N ALA A 112 1.00 -27.14 10.91
CA ALA A 112 1.87 -28.07 10.21
C ALA A 112 2.83 -28.82 11.15
N GLY A 113 3.24 -28.19 12.26
CA GLY A 113 4.08 -28.79 13.29
C GLY A 113 3.35 -29.73 14.28
N ARG A 114 2.02 -29.86 14.18
CA ARG A 114 1.22 -30.72 15.06
C ARG A 114 1.04 -32.12 14.49
N GLY A 115 2.02 -32.99 14.75
CA GLY A 115 1.65 -34.37 15.02
C GLY A 115 0.80 -34.42 16.31
N PRO A 116 -0.17 -35.35 16.46
CA PRO A 116 -0.98 -35.48 17.67
C PRO A 116 -0.16 -35.61 18.96
N TRP A 117 1.08 -36.09 18.86
CA TRP A 117 2.02 -36.22 19.97
C TRP A 117 2.77 -34.92 20.33
N VAL A 118 3.08 -34.05 19.35
CA VAL A 118 3.80 -32.77 19.58
C VAL A 118 2.93 -31.79 20.35
N ALA A 119 1.63 -31.75 20.02
CA ALA A 119 0.66 -30.91 20.71
C ALA A 119 0.50 -31.28 22.19
N ALA A 120 0.73 -32.55 22.56
CA ALA A 120 0.69 -33.03 23.94
C ALA A 120 1.97 -32.68 24.74
N LEU A 121 3.12 -32.61 24.07
CA LEU A 121 4.42 -32.33 24.71
C LEU A 121 4.75 -30.83 24.81
N PHE A 122 4.23 -30.01 23.91
CA PHE A 122 4.51 -28.56 23.86
C PHE A 122 3.23 -27.73 23.84
N PRO A 123 2.49 -27.68 24.97
CA PRO A 123 1.20 -26.97 25.05
C PRO A 123 1.32 -25.46 24.85
N GLU A 124 2.52 -24.88 25.00
CA GLU A 124 2.74 -23.42 24.87
C GLU A 124 2.64 -22.91 23.43
N HIS A 125 2.76 -23.77 22.42
CA HIS A 125 2.63 -23.38 21.01
C HIS A 125 1.15 -23.35 20.57
N VAL A 126 0.30 -22.61 21.28
CA VAL A 126 -1.11 -22.43 20.90
C VAL A 126 -1.20 -21.50 19.68
N PRO A 127 -1.93 -21.85 18.61
CA PRO A 127 -2.02 -20.96 17.47
C PRO A 127 -2.83 -19.72 17.88
N PRO A 128 -2.50 -18.53 17.36
CA PRO A 128 -3.33 -17.36 17.60
C PRO A 128 -4.76 -17.63 17.08
N GLN A 129 -5.76 -17.41 17.93
CA GLN A 129 -7.16 -17.70 17.61
C GLN A 129 -7.78 -16.61 16.73
N SER A 130 -7.19 -15.42 16.73
CA SER A 130 -7.62 -14.28 15.93
C SER A 130 -6.47 -13.39 15.50
N PHE A 131 -6.68 -12.61 14.45
CA PHE A 131 -5.71 -11.63 13.96
C PHE A 131 -5.37 -10.56 15.02
N ALA A 132 -6.35 -10.08 15.77
CA ALA A 132 -6.12 -9.09 16.83
C ALA A 132 -5.37 -9.68 18.04
N GLN A 133 -5.55 -10.96 18.35
CA GLN A 133 -4.74 -11.64 19.35
C GLN A 133 -3.30 -11.79 18.85
N PHE A 134 -3.10 -12.21 17.60
CA PHE A 134 -1.78 -12.31 16.98
C PHE A 134 -1.01 -10.99 17.06
N LEU A 135 -1.62 -9.87 16.67
CA LEU A 135 -0.95 -8.56 16.73
C LEU A 135 -0.59 -8.15 18.16
N ARG A 136 -1.46 -8.41 19.14
CA ARG A 136 -1.16 -8.12 20.55
C ARG A 136 -0.01 -8.98 21.06
N GLU A 137 0.03 -10.23 20.64
CA GLU A 137 1.06 -11.18 21.07
C GLU A 137 2.41 -10.88 20.44
N GLU A 138 2.45 -10.56 19.14
CA GLU A 138 3.63 -10.02 18.45
C GLU A 138 4.13 -8.73 19.12
N ALA A 139 3.22 -7.81 19.46
CA ALA A 139 3.61 -6.58 20.13
C ALA A 139 4.21 -6.86 21.52
N ARG A 140 3.69 -7.84 22.27
CA ARG A 140 4.19 -8.22 23.60
C ARG A 140 5.56 -8.89 23.55
N HIS A 141 5.72 -9.90 22.69
CA HIS A 141 7.00 -10.58 22.49
C HIS A 141 8.05 -9.63 21.89
N GLY A 142 7.58 -8.64 21.15
CA GLY A 142 8.39 -7.63 20.51
C GLY A 142 9.00 -8.12 19.21
N ARG A 143 9.40 -7.15 18.39
CA ARG A 143 10.06 -7.41 17.10
C ARG A 143 11.51 -6.93 17.13
N PRO A 144 12.43 -7.61 16.45
CA PRO A 144 13.79 -7.12 16.30
C PRO A 144 13.81 -5.85 15.46
N VAL A 145 14.47 -4.81 15.97
CA VAL A 145 14.75 -3.54 15.31
C VAL A 145 16.27 -3.33 15.38
N GLY A 146 17.02 -4.10 14.58
CA GLY A 146 18.48 -4.10 14.59
C GLY A 146 18.98 -4.80 15.85
N PRO A 147 19.85 -4.18 16.67
CA PRO A 147 20.32 -4.77 17.93
C PRO A 147 19.30 -4.66 19.08
N LEU A 148 18.19 -3.93 18.89
CA LEU A 148 17.18 -3.69 19.91
C LEU A 148 15.92 -4.52 19.63
N THR A 149 15.15 -4.84 20.67
CA THR A 149 13.83 -5.45 20.53
C THR A 149 12.76 -4.43 20.93
N ALA A 150 11.88 -4.06 20.00
CA ALA A 150 10.78 -3.16 20.28
C ALA A 150 9.56 -3.97 20.73
N SER A 151 9.17 -3.85 22.00
CA SER A 151 8.04 -4.56 22.61
C SER A 151 7.00 -3.60 23.22
N GLY A 152 5.82 -4.12 23.52
CA GLY A 152 4.69 -3.35 24.05
C GLY A 152 4.30 -2.20 23.12
N LEU A 153 4.22 -0.99 23.68
CA LEU A 153 3.90 0.23 22.92
C LEU A 153 4.94 0.58 21.85
N TRP A 154 6.22 0.21 22.06
CA TRP A 154 7.26 0.47 21.07
C TRP A 154 7.10 -0.36 19.80
N ALA A 155 6.56 -1.58 19.90
CA ALA A 155 6.22 -2.38 18.72
C ALA A 155 5.20 -1.64 17.83
N TRP A 156 4.12 -1.14 18.43
CA TRP A 156 3.10 -0.35 17.73
C TRP A 156 3.67 0.93 17.11
N PHE A 157 4.54 1.64 17.83
CA PHE A 157 5.19 2.84 17.31
C PHE A 157 6.06 2.51 16.08
N THR A 158 6.86 1.45 16.14
CA THR A 158 7.71 1.06 15.00
C THR A 158 6.90 0.56 13.80
N TRP A 159 5.78 -0.13 14.01
CA TRP A 159 4.83 -0.46 12.94
C TRP A 159 4.19 0.78 12.32
N ALA A 160 3.79 1.74 13.14
CA ALA A 160 3.25 3.01 12.66
C ALA A 160 4.29 3.80 11.85
N LEU A 161 5.55 3.81 12.29
CA LEU A 161 6.65 4.43 11.57
C LEU A 161 6.91 3.75 10.22
N ASP A 162 6.95 2.42 10.17
CA ASP A 162 7.09 1.69 8.90
C ASP A 162 5.93 1.98 7.95
N ALA A 163 4.70 2.00 8.47
CA ALA A 163 3.51 2.34 7.69
C ALA A 163 3.59 3.76 7.13
N LEU A 164 4.08 4.72 7.92
CA LEU A 164 4.30 6.10 7.48
C LEU A 164 5.40 6.17 6.40
N LEU A 165 6.54 5.50 6.60
CA LEU A 165 7.63 5.45 5.64
C LEU A 165 7.22 4.83 4.30
N LEU A 166 6.28 3.89 4.31
CA LEU A 166 5.67 3.34 3.10
C LEU A 166 4.66 4.31 2.48
N ALA A 167 3.78 4.89 3.31
CA ALA A 167 2.68 5.75 2.87
C ALA A 167 3.18 7.06 2.24
N THR A 168 4.16 7.72 2.86
CA THR A 168 4.64 9.04 2.44
C THR A 168 5.10 9.07 0.98
N PRO A 169 6.10 8.28 0.53
CA PRO A 169 6.53 8.31 -0.86
C PRO A 169 5.42 7.85 -1.83
N ALA A 170 4.61 6.85 -1.46
CA ALA A 170 3.50 6.39 -2.30
C ALA A 170 2.49 7.52 -2.56
N MET A 171 2.09 8.23 -1.51
CA MET A 171 1.15 9.35 -1.60
C MET A 171 1.77 10.55 -2.31
N VAL A 172 3.03 10.89 -2.03
CA VAL A 172 3.73 12.00 -2.68
C VAL A 172 3.77 11.79 -4.19
N LEU A 173 4.14 10.60 -4.67
CA LEU A 173 4.20 10.29 -6.10
C LEU A 173 2.83 10.44 -6.78
N VAL A 174 1.75 9.94 -6.14
CA VAL A 174 0.39 10.08 -6.67
C VAL A 174 -0.06 11.54 -6.67
N VAL A 175 0.14 12.29 -5.57
CA VAL A 175 -0.28 13.69 -5.47
C VAL A 175 0.47 14.57 -6.47
N VAL A 176 1.78 14.39 -6.63
CA VAL A 176 2.57 15.13 -7.61
C VAL A 176 2.12 14.79 -9.03
N SER A 177 1.93 13.51 -9.34
CA SER A 177 1.50 13.07 -10.67
C SER A 177 0.08 13.53 -11.00
N ALA A 178 -0.81 13.63 -10.01
CA ALA A 178 -2.17 14.14 -10.17
C ALA A 178 -2.26 15.65 -10.47
N ARG A 179 -1.14 16.38 -10.36
CA ARG A 179 -1.04 17.79 -10.78
C ARG A 179 -0.73 17.94 -12.27
N LEU A 180 -0.36 16.85 -12.95
CA LEU A 180 -0.10 16.87 -14.38
C LEU A 180 -1.41 17.09 -15.16
N PRO A 181 -1.33 17.72 -16.34
CA PRO A 181 -2.52 18.05 -17.13
C PRO A 181 -3.29 16.79 -17.54
N TYR A 182 -4.60 16.81 -17.31
CA TYR A 182 -5.54 15.78 -17.74
C TYR A 182 -6.67 16.43 -18.55
N CYS A 183 -6.90 15.93 -19.77
CA CYS A 183 -8.02 16.38 -20.58
C CYS A 183 -9.23 15.48 -20.34
N ASP A 184 -10.27 16.02 -19.68
CA ASP A 184 -11.50 15.27 -19.40
C ASP A 184 -12.28 14.92 -20.68
N ARG A 185 -12.16 15.73 -21.74
CA ARG A 185 -12.79 15.47 -23.04
C ARG A 185 -12.14 14.30 -23.78
N CYS A 186 -10.81 14.26 -23.81
CA CYS A 186 -10.06 13.20 -24.50
C CYS A 186 -9.85 11.96 -23.61
N GLY A 187 -10.03 12.08 -22.30
CA GLY A 187 -9.74 11.00 -21.36
C GLY A 187 -8.24 10.71 -21.24
N SER A 188 -7.38 11.69 -21.51
CA SER A 188 -5.94 11.47 -21.65
C SER A 188 -5.12 12.39 -20.75
N TRP A 189 -4.00 11.83 -20.34
CA TRP A 189 -2.96 12.45 -19.54
C TRP A 189 -1.89 13.02 -20.48
N TYR A 190 -1.42 14.25 -20.23
CA TYR A 190 -0.29 14.87 -20.94
C TYR A 190 0.92 15.06 -20.00
#